data_AF-A0ABD3S0I5-F1
#
_entry.id   AF-A0ABD3S0I5-F1
#
_cell.length_a   1.000
_cell.length_b   1.000
_cell.length_c   1.000
_cell.angle_alpha   90.00
_cell.angle_beta   90.00
_cell.angle_gamma   90.00
#
_symmetry.space_group_name_H-M   'P 1'
#
loop_
_entity.id
_entity.type
_entity.pdbx_description
1 polymer ?
#
loop_
_entity_poly.entity_id
_entity_poly.type
_entity_poly.pdbx_seq_one_letter_code
_entity_poly.pdbx_strand_id
1 'polypeptide(L)'
;MLGVHCYPPCLNRSNLKSGLPPHVDHSIITVLLQSAPGLQIIDVDSWKNVPELKGSLQVLVGDHLEVISNGLFISFQFCVLLQQFNTCSYSTNQHRTIPSSCDVRLSIANLHSFGMDEIVLPCAKLEDENNPTIYKGSSLRDFLNFLSRGDTRTFMETIKS
;
A
#
# COMPACT_ATOMS: atom_id res chain seq x y z
N MET A 1 -3.41 -7.18 10.44
CA MET A 1 -2.20 -6.87 11.24
C MET A 1 -2.29 -5.41 11.67
N LEU A 2 -1.95 -5.08 12.92
CA LEU A 2 -1.88 -3.70 13.40
C LEU A 2 -0.41 -3.28 13.55
N GLY A 3 0.00 -2.22 12.86
CA GLY A 3 1.32 -1.61 12.96
C GLY A 3 1.23 -0.24 13.62
N VAL A 4 2.16 0.06 14.52
CA VAL A 4 2.35 1.40 15.10
C VAL A 4 3.75 1.86 14.74
N HIS A 5 3.84 2.97 14.01
CA HIS A 5 5.11 3.51 13.53
C HIS A 5 5.37 4.87 14.16
N CYS A 6 6.61 5.08 14.60
CA CYS A 6 7.11 6.34 15.15
C CYS A 6 8.34 6.78 14.37
N TYR A 7 8.24 7.92 13.71
CA TYR A 7 9.32 8.52 12.93
C TYR A 7 9.76 9.81 13.62
N PRO A 8 10.97 9.84 14.22
CA PRO A 8 11.48 11.04 14.84
C PRO A 8 11.80 12.13 13.79
N PRO A 9 11.87 13.41 14.21
CA PRO A 9 12.29 14.49 13.34
C PRO A 9 13.68 14.22 12.73
N CYS A 10 13.85 14.54 11.45
CA CYS A 10 15.12 14.43 10.75
C CYS A 10 15.46 15.73 10.02
N LEU A 11 16.51 16.42 10.47
CA LEU A 11 16.97 17.68 9.89
C LEU A 11 17.57 17.48 8.48
N ASN A 12 18.11 16.30 8.20
CA ASN A 12 18.67 15.97 6.90
C ASN A 12 17.67 15.20 6.05
N ARG A 13 16.82 15.92 5.30
CA ARG A 13 15.77 15.35 4.42
C ARG A 13 16.31 14.47 3.28
N SER A 14 17.61 14.54 2.96
CA SER A 14 18.23 13.63 1.98
C SER A 14 18.41 12.22 2.53
N ASN A 15 18.39 12.06 3.86
CA ASN A 15 18.55 10.77 4.51
C ASN A 15 17.19 10.09 4.65
N LEU A 16 16.65 9.56 3.54
CA LEU A 16 15.42 8.74 3.52
C LEU A 16 15.46 7.51 4.45
N LYS A 17 16.64 7.17 5.01
CA LYS A 17 16.84 6.02 5.91
C LYS A 17 16.05 6.08 7.22
N SER A 18 15.50 7.24 7.60
CA SER A 18 14.69 7.40 8.81
C SER A 18 13.17 7.28 8.57
N GLY A 19 12.76 7.01 7.33
CA GLY A 19 11.37 6.75 6.95
C GLY A 19 11.10 5.27 6.63
N LEU A 20 9.91 4.99 6.09
CA LEU A 20 9.64 3.69 5.43
C LEU A 20 10.04 3.80 3.95
N PRO A 21 10.81 2.83 3.42
CA PRO A 21 11.16 2.81 2.00
C PRO A 21 9.91 2.62 1.11
N PRO A 22 10.03 2.87 -0.20
CA PRO A 22 8.98 2.56 -1.17
C PRO A 22 8.53 1.09 -1.08
N HIS A 23 7.24 0.86 -0.86
CA HIS A 23 6.64 -0.47 -0.79
C HIS A 23 5.17 -0.44 -1.17
N VAL A 24 4.59 -1.62 -1.32
CA VAL A 24 3.16 -1.86 -1.48
C VAL A 24 2.69 -2.75 -0.34
N ASP A 25 1.49 -2.53 0.15
CA ASP A 25 0.93 -3.35 1.23
C ASP A 25 0.40 -4.68 0.68
N HIS A 26 0.92 -5.78 1.21
CA HIS A 26 0.39 -7.12 0.94
C HIS A 26 -0.87 -7.39 1.79
N SER A 27 -1.95 -6.71 1.43
CA SER A 27 -3.24 -6.73 2.11
C SER A 27 -4.38 -6.53 1.11
N ILE A 28 -5.63 -6.62 1.57
CA ILE A 28 -6.81 -6.21 0.80
C ILE A 28 -6.91 -4.68 0.85
N ILE A 29 -6.95 -4.13 2.05
CA ILE A 29 -6.94 -2.69 2.32
C ILE A 29 -6.14 -2.39 3.59
N THR A 30 -5.52 -1.22 3.61
CA THR A 30 -4.88 -0.65 4.79
C THR A 30 -5.63 0.60 5.24
N VAL A 31 -6.04 0.64 6.51
CA VAL A 31 -6.62 1.83 7.13
C VAL A 31 -5.54 2.48 8.00
N LEU A 32 -5.17 3.71 7.66
CA LEU A 32 -4.06 4.44 8.25
C LEU A 32 -4.54 5.72 8.92
N LEU A 33 -4.23 5.85 10.20
CA LEU A 33 -4.28 7.11 10.94
C LEU A 33 -2.86 7.68 11.05
N GLN A 34 -2.68 8.97 10.77
CA GLN A 34 -1.38 9.64 10.88
C GLN A 34 -1.50 10.96 11.66
N SER A 35 -0.49 11.29 12.46
CA SER A 35 -0.47 12.49 13.31
C SER A 35 0.17 13.72 12.65
N ALA A 36 0.89 13.52 11.54
CA ALA A 36 1.61 14.56 10.83
C ALA A 36 1.83 14.16 9.35
N PRO A 37 2.08 15.12 8.43
CA PRO A 37 2.45 14.85 7.06
C PRO A 37 3.70 13.96 6.95
N GLY A 38 3.81 13.23 5.84
CA GLY A 38 5.00 12.41 5.56
C GLY A 38 4.73 11.18 4.69
N LEU A 39 3.46 10.76 4.55
CA LEU A 39 3.08 9.74 3.58
C LEU A 39 3.21 10.30 2.16
N GLN A 40 3.86 9.55 1.28
CA GLN A 40 3.95 9.85 -0.13
C GLN A 40 3.56 8.63 -0.98
N ILE A 41 2.98 8.88 -2.15
CA ILE A 41 2.62 7.87 -3.16
C ILE A 41 3.32 8.25 -4.46
N ILE A 42 3.73 7.27 -5.26
CA ILE A 42 4.29 7.55 -6.58
C ILE A 42 3.19 7.64 -7.65
N ASP A 43 3.22 8.73 -8.41
CA ASP A 43 2.27 9.08 -9.46
C ASP A 43 3.01 9.67 -10.66
N VAL A 44 2.83 9.06 -11.83
CA VAL A 44 3.49 9.44 -13.09
C VAL A 44 4.99 9.69 -12.86
N ASP A 45 5.66 8.69 -12.27
CA ASP A 45 7.10 8.69 -11.92
C ASP A 45 7.55 9.76 -10.92
N SER A 46 6.61 10.36 -10.18
CA SER A 46 6.91 11.40 -9.19
C SER A 46 6.24 11.13 -7.84
N TRP A 47 6.99 11.32 -6.75
CA TRP A 47 6.43 11.19 -5.40
C TRP A 47 5.54 12.37 -5.07
N LYS A 48 4.27 12.12 -4.76
CA LYS A 48 3.28 13.10 -4.31
C LYS A 48 3.06 12.99 -2.81
N ASN A 49 2.97 14.12 -2.12
CA ASN A 49 2.58 14.14 -0.72
C ASN A 49 1.10 13.83 -0.59
N VAL A 50 0.77 12.93 0.34
CA VAL A 50 -0.61 12.77 0.81
C VAL A 50 -0.86 13.84 1.87
N PRO A 51 -1.89 14.69 1.72
CA PRO A 51 -2.24 15.66 2.73
C PRO A 51 -2.65 14.96 4.03
N GLU A 52 -2.09 15.38 5.15
CA GLU A 52 -2.64 15.07 6.46
C GLU A 52 -3.83 16.01 6.68
N LEU A 53 -5.00 15.42 6.87
CA LEU A 53 -6.23 16.15 7.14
C LEU A 53 -6.70 15.72 8.52
N LYS A 54 -6.79 16.68 9.44
CA LYS A 54 -7.12 16.41 10.83
C LYS A 54 -8.46 15.65 10.93
N GLY A 55 -8.42 14.50 11.60
CA GLY A 55 -9.60 13.64 11.77
C GLY A 55 -9.94 12.77 10.56
N SER A 56 -9.00 12.59 9.62
CA SER A 56 -9.14 11.68 8.49
C SER A 56 -8.49 10.31 8.73
N LEU A 57 -8.99 9.32 8.01
CA LEU A 57 -8.33 8.04 7.81
C LEU A 57 -7.95 7.93 6.33
N GLN A 58 -6.71 7.52 6.08
CA GLN A 58 -6.27 7.17 4.74
C GLN A 58 -6.54 5.68 4.52
N VAL A 59 -7.17 5.33 3.40
CA VAL A 59 -7.43 3.96 3.00
C VAL A 59 -6.63 3.66 1.75
N LEU A 60 -5.65 2.76 1.88
CA LEU A 60 -4.82 2.31 0.78
C LEU A 60 -5.33 0.96 0.29
N VAL A 61 -5.37 0.77 -1.03
CA VAL A 61 -5.63 -0.53 -1.66
C VAL A 61 -4.32 -1.32 -1.69
N GLY A 62 -4.38 -2.58 -1.25
CA GLY A 62 -3.24 -3.49 -1.28
C GLY A 62 -3.32 -4.52 -2.41
N ASP A 63 -2.24 -5.29 -2.57
CA ASP A 63 -2.06 -6.25 -3.65
C ASP A 63 -3.14 -7.34 -3.72
N HIS A 64 -3.74 -7.75 -2.59
CA HIS A 64 -4.77 -8.79 -2.61
C HIS A 64 -6.03 -8.33 -3.34
N LEU A 65 -6.39 -7.05 -3.22
CA LEU A 65 -7.56 -6.53 -3.93
C LEU A 65 -7.28 -6.40 -5.44
N GLU A 66 -6.04 -6.06 -5.81
CA GLU A 66 -5.60 -6.09 -7.22
C GLU A 66 -5.74 -7.50 -7.79
N VAL A 67 -5.23 -8.52 -7.08
CA VAL A 67 -5.34 -9.92 -7.49
C VAL A 67 -6.80 -10.36 -7.61
N ILE A 68 -7.63 -10.17 -6.57
CA ILE A 68 -9.04 -10.60 -6.57
C ILE A 68 -9.83 -9.93 -7.69
N SER A 69 -9.52 -8.67 -7.97
CA SER A 69 -10.18 -7.90 -9.02
C SER A 69 -9.65 -8.19 -10.42
N ASN A 70 -8.72 -9.14 -10.56
CA ASN A 70 -8.01 -9.44 -11.80
C ASN A 70 -7.43 -8.18 -12.47
N GLY A 71 -6.83 -7.30 -11.67
CA GLY A 71 -6.20 -6.06 -12.15
C GLY A 71 -7.15 -4.90 -12.43
N LEU A 72 -8.41 -4.94 -12.01
CA LEU A 72 -9.29 -3.77 -12.12
C LEU A 72 -8.93 -2.68 -11.09
N PHE A 73 -8.51 -3.08 -9.88
CA PHE A 73 -8.06 -2.17 -8.83
C PHE A 73 -6.55 -2.21 -8.70
N ILE A 74 -5.86 -1.53 -9.62
CA ILE A 74 -4.39 -1.41 -9.60
C ILE A 74 -3.95 -0.27 -8.67
N SER A 75 -4.74 0.82 -8.61
CA SER A 75 -4.26 2.07 -8.02
C SER A 75 -5.38 3.00 -7.54
N PHE A 76 -5.79 2.88 -6.27
CA PHE A 76 -6.62 3.88 -5.62
C PHE A 76 -6.18 4.10 -4.17
N GLN A 77 -6.02 5.35 -3.76
CA GLN A 77 -6.03 5.72 -2.35
C GLN A 77 -7.26 6.58 -2.07
N PHE A 78 -8.02 6.21 -1.06
CA PHE A 78 -9.15 6.98 -0.59
C PHE A 78 -8.74 7.75 0.67
N CYS A 79 -8.98 9.07 0.69
CA CYS A 79 -8.94 9.83 1.93
C CYS A 79 -10.36 9.93 2.45
N VAL A 80 -10.65 9.24 3.55
CA VAL A 80 -11.96 9.28 4.19
C VAL A 80 -11.90 10.29 5.33
N LEU A 81 -12.53 11.46 5.16
CA LEU A 81 -12.80 12.37 6.27
C LEU A 81 -14.13 11.98 6.89
N LEU A 82 -14.26 12.08 8.21
CA LEU A 82 -15.51 11.83 8.94
C LEU A 82 -16.68 12.77 8.55
N GLN A 83 -16.54 13.63 7.53
CA GLN A 83 -17.59 14.50 7.02
C GLN A 83 -17.55 14.71 5.48
N GLN A 84 -16.53 14.22 4.76
CA GLN A 84 -16.38 14.35 3.29
C GLN A 84 -15.54 13.20 2.72
N PHE A 85 -15.94 12.64 1.58
CA PHE A 85 -15.11 11.70 0.83
C PHE A 85 -14.34 12.46 -0.24
N ASN A 86 -13.02 12.51 -0.12
CA ASN A 86 -12.15 13.01 -1.17
C ASN A 86 -11.34 11.84 -1.72
N THR A 87 -11.50 11.56 -3.01
CA THR A 87 -10.76 10.50 -3.70
C THR A 87 -9.60 11.10 -4.45
N CYS A 88 -8.40 10.54 -4.26
CA CYS A 88 -7.25 10.84 -5.08
C CYS A 88 -6.85 9.58 -5.84
N SER A 89 -6.96 9.62 -7.15
CA SER A 89 -6.46 8.53 -8.00
C SER A 89 -4.99 8.76 -8.28
N TYR A 90 -4.19 7.70 -8.16
CA TYR A 90 -2.75 7.71 -8.44
C TYR A 90 -2.45 6.61 -9.45
N SER A 91 -1.32 6.69 -10.16
CA SER A 91 -0.97 5.65 -11.13
C SER A 91 -0.48 4.34 -10.49
N THR A 92 -0.13 4.32 -9.20
CA THR A 92 0.38 3.12 -8.50
C THR A 92 -0.16 3.00 -7.07
N ASN A 93 -0.01 1.82 -6.48
CA ASN A 93 -0.23 1.54 -5.05
C ASN A 93 1.06 1.65 -4.20
N GLN A 94 2.19 2.02 -4.81
CA GLN A 94 3.46 2.13 -4.13
C GLN A 94 3.54 3.43 -3.32
N HIS A 95 3.83 3.28 -2.05
CA HIS A 95 3.90 4.38 -1.10
C HIS A 95 5.16 4.30 -0.24
N ARG A 96 5.53 5.43 0.36
CA ARG A 96 6.67 5.54 1.28
C ARG A 96 6.34 6.53 2.38
N THR A 97 7.14 6.52 3.45
CA THR A 97 7.07 7.56 4.48
C THR A 97 8.38 8.33 4.51
N ILE A 98 8.30 9.66 4.50
CA ILE A 98 9.43 10.54 4.77
C ILE A 98 9.33 11.13 6.19
N PRO A 99 10.46 11.30 6.89
CA PRO A 99 10.48 11.96 8.21
C PRO A 99 10.12 13.45 8.08
N SER A 100 9.44 13.98 9.09
CA SER A 100 9.29 15.44 9.25
C SER A 100 10.61 16.05 9.70
N SER A 101 10.84 17.33 9.38
CA SER A 101 12.02 18.06 9.88
C SER A 101 11.85 18.64 11.27
N CYS A 102 10.62 18.72 11.78
CA CYS A 102 10.29 19.47 13.00
C CYS A 102 9.52 18.62 14.01
N ASP A 103 8.64 17.74 13.56
CA ASP A 103 7.70 17.02 14.42
C ASP A 103 7.95 15.51 14.41
N VAL A 104 7.65 14.85 15.52
CA VAL A 104 7.55 13.38 15.54
C VAL A 104 6.29 13.00 14.77
N ARG A 105 6.43 12.13 13.76
CA ARG A 105 5.29 11.54 13.07
C ARG A 105 4.94 10.20 13.69
N LEU A 106 3.72 10.05 14.15
CA LEU A 106 3.12 8.78 14.55
C LEU A 106 2.13 8.33 13.48
N SER A 107 2.07 7.03 13.24
CA SER A 107 0.97 6.45 12.46
C SER A 107 0.56 5.08 12.98
N ILE A 108 -0.74 4.81 12.88
CA ILE A 108 -1.34 3.51 13.20
C ILE A 108 -1.91 2.96 11.89
N ALA A 109 -1.37 1.83 11.42
CA ALA A 109 -1.79 1.16 10.21
C ALA A 109 -2.50 -0.15 10.56
N ASN A 110 -3.75 -0.31 10.14
CA ASN A 110 -4.48 -1.56 10.25
C ASN A 110 -4.61 -2.20 8.87
N LEU A 111 -3.85 -3.27 8.64
CA LEU A 111 -3.83 -4.02 7.39
C LEU A 111 -4.87 -5.15 7.47
N HIS A 112 -5.91 -5.05 6.67
CA HIS A 112 -6.94 -6.08 6.51
C HIS A 112 -6.50 -7.04 5.40
N SER A 113 -6.23 -8.28 5.76
CA SER A 113 -5.64 -9.29 4.87
C SER A 113 -6.23 -10.66 5.16
N PHE A 114 -5.93 -11.64 4.31
CA PHE A 114 -6.33 -13.03 4.50
C PHE A 114 -5.43 -13.76 5.51
N GLY A 115 -5.81 -15.00 5.84
CA GLY A 115 -4.99 -15.88 6.69
C GLY A 115 -3.62 -16.16 6.07
N MET A 116 -2.66 -16.57 6.90
CA MET A 116 -1.26 -16.81 6.50
C MET A 116 -1.12 -17.71 5.27
N ASP A 117 -1.91 -18.78 5.21
CA ASP A 117 -1.88 -19.82 4.17
C ASP A 117 -3.07 -19.75 3.21
N GLU A 118 -3.94 -18.76 3.37
CA GLU A 118 -5.09 -18.59 2.49
C GLU A 118 -4.58 -18.18 1.10
N ILE A 119 -4.99 -18.92 0.08
CA ILE A 119 -4.58 -18.66 -1.30
C ILE A 119 -5.54 -17.64 -1.90
N VAL A 120 -5.01 -16.47 -2.23
CA VAL A 120 -5.73 -15.39 -2.90
C VAL A 120 -5.65 -15.61 -4.39
N LEU A 121 -6.79 -15.63 -5.06
CA LEU A 121 -6.94 -15.87 -6.50
C LEU A 121 -7.78 -14.75 -7.14
N PRO A 122 -7.63 -14.52 -8.45
CA PRO A 122 -8.59 -13.73 -9.20
C PRO A 122 -10.02 -14.26 -9.07
N CYS A 123 -10.97 -13.35 -8.99
CA CYS A 123 -12.38 -13.70 -8.92
C CYS A 123 -12.84 -14.25 -10.27
N ALA A 124 -13.21 -15.53 -10.32
CA ALA A 124 -13.68 -16.21 -11.54
C ALA A 124 -14.85 -15.51 -12.25
N LYS A 125 -15.63 -14.67 -11.55
CA LYS A 125 -16.73 -13.88 -12.17
C LYS A 125 -16.25 -12.68 -12.98
N LEU A 126 -14.98 -12.30 -12.84
CA LEU A 126 -14.33 -11.21 -13.56
C LEU A 126 -13.47 -11.72 -14.73
N GLU A 127 -13.44 -13.04 -14.94
CA GLU A 127 -12.67 -13.69 -15.99
C GLU A 127 -13.58 -13.97 -17.19
N ASP A 128 -13.13 -13.60 -18.39
CA ASP A 128 -13.78 -13.94 -19.65
C ASP A 128 -12.75 -13.98 -20.80
N GLU A 129 -13.22 -14.24 -22.03
CA GLU A 129 -12.36 -14.32 -23.22
C GLU A 129 -11.61 -13.01 -23.51
N ASN A 130 -12.14 -11.86 -23.09
CA ASN A 130 -11.55 -10.55 -23.24
C ASN A 130 -10.73 -10.11 -22.01
N ASN A 131 -10.95 -10.73 -20.85
CA ASN A 131 -10.23 -10.49 -19.61
C ASN A 131 -9.68 -11.81 -19.00
N PRO A 132 -8.61 -12.37 -19.56
CA PRO A 132 -8.01 -13.60 -19.05
C PRO A 132 -7.36 -13.39 -17.67
N THR A 133 -7.13 -14.48 -16.94
CA THR A 133 -6.48 -14.46 -15.62
C THR A 133 -5.08 -13.85 -15.68
N ILE A 134 -4.88 -12.70 -15.02
CA ILE A 134 -3.62 -11.95 -14.99
C ILE A 134 -2.68 -12.46 -13.90
N TYR A 135 -3.22 -13.00 -12.80
CA TYR A 135 -2.44 -13.39 -11.63
C TYR A 135 -2.66 -14.86 -11.24
N LYS A 136 -1.58 -15.52 -10.82
CA LYS A 136 -1.58 -16.83 -10.17
C LYS A 136 -1.96 -16.68 -8.70
N GLY A 137 -2.46 -17.76 -8.11
CA GLY A 137 -2.77 -17.80 -6.69
C GLY A 137 -1.53 -17.68 -5.82
N SER A 138 -1.64 -16.92 -4.72
CA SER A 138 -0.57 -16.81 -3.72
C SER A 138 -1.10 -16.48 -2.32
N SER A 139 -0.30 -16.78 -1.31
CA SER A 139 -0.61 -16.52 0.10
C SER A 139 0.32 -15.48 0.73
N LEU A 140 -0.03 -15.02 1.94
CA LEU A 140 0.87 -14.20 2.76
C LEU A 140 2.17 -14.95 3.08
N ARG A 141 2.13 -16.27 3.28
CA ARG A 141 3.31 -17.13 3.44
C ARG A 141 4.25 -17.01 2.24
N ASP A 142 3.72 -17.06 1.02
CA ASP A 142 4.51 -16.94 -0.21
C ASP A 142 5.17 -15.57 -0.32
N PHE A 143 4.44 -14.50 0.04
CA PHE A 143 4.98 -13.15 0.10
C PHE A 143 6.12 -13.02 1.12
N LEU A 144 5.95 -13.55 2.34
CA LEU A 144 7.01 -13.52 3.35
C LEU A 144 8.24 -14.34 2.91
N ASN A 145 8.02 -15.50 2.29
CA ASN A 145 9.10 -16.30 1.70
C ASN A 145 9.81 -15.53 0.58
N PHE A 146 9.08 -14.81 -0.26
CA PHE A 146 9.63 -13.95 -1.30
C PHE A 146 10.52 -12.84 -0.71
N LEU A 147 10.05 -12.13 0.33
CA LEU A 147 10.84 -11.09 1.00
C LEU A 147 12.17 -11.63 1.56
N SER A 148 12.19 -12.87 2.03
CA SER A 148 13.41 -13.49 2.57
C SER A 148 14.48 -13.82 1.52
N ARG A 149 14.12 -13.88 0.23
CA ARG A 149 15.03 -14.23 -0.87
C ARG A 149 15.83 -13.06 -1.42
N GLY A 150 15.39 -11.82 -1.18
CA GLY A 150 16.04 -10.63 -1.73
C GLY A 150 15.97 -10.55 -3.26
N ASP A 151 14.86 -11.00 -3.87
CA ASP A 151 14.62 -10.86 -5.32
C ASP A 151 14.55 -9.37 -5.68
N THR A 152 15.04 -9.01 -6.87
CA THR A 152 15.02 -7.63 -7.39
C THR A 152 13.69 -7.25 -8.01
N ARG A 153 12.87 -8.23 -8.39
CA ARG A 153 11.50 -8.01 -8.87
C ARG A 153 10.59 -7.61 -7.72
N THR A 154 9.39 -7.14 -8.03
CA THR A 154 8.28 -7.02 -7.08
C THR A 154 7.59 -8.37 -6.91
N PHE A 155 6.88 -8.55 -5.79
CA PHE A 155 6.11 -9.78 -5.57
C PHE A 155 5.05 -9.98 -6.65
N MET A 156 4.33 -8.92 -7.02
CA MET A 156 3.28 -8.96 -8.03
C MET A 156 3.79 -9.43 -9.40
N GLU A 157 5.01 -9.03 -9.81
CA GLU A 157 5.64 -9.53 -11.03
C GLU A 157 5.92 -11.04 -10.98
N THR A 158 6.13 -11.62 -9.80
CA THR A 158 6.41 -13.06 -9.66
C THR A 158 5.16 -13.92 -9.81
N ILE A 159 3.98 -13.35 -9.56
CA ILE A 159 2.70 -14.04 -9.62
C ILE A 159 1.88 -13.68 -10.86
N LYS A 160 2.35 -12.77 -11.73
CA LYS A 160 1.70 -12.56 -13.04
C LYS A 160 1.77 -13.83 -13.91
N SER A 161 0.67 -14.14 -14.59
CA SER A 161 0.46 -15.31 -15.45
C SER A 161 1.37 -15.32 -16.67
#